data_AF-V7FE85-F1
#
_entry.id   AF-V7FE85-F1
#
_cell.length_a   1.000
_cell.length_b   1.000
_cell.length_c   1.000
_cell.angle_alpha   90.00
_cell.angle_beta   90.00
_cell.angle_gamma   90.00
#
_symmetry.space_group_name_H-M   'P 1'
#
loop_
_entity.id
_entity.type
_entity.pdbx_description
1 polymer ?
#
loop_
_entity_poly.entity_id
_entity_poly.type
_entity_poly.pdbx_seq_one_letter_code
_entity_poly.pdbx_strand_id
1 'polypeptide(L)'
;MPAAPGSRIYVIEDMRDVTAEMLKSLSDKLNGFARCERLATNKKALIAACEGQPNHRCDVGAHYGGASYYLLQKLEIEDVRLVYAPALRIGNFGGQTDNWMWPRHTGHFGFCRAYVAPDGSSRPYARDNVPYRPKNWLRIAVEGARMDILLNFTCGAVSWTRLGTPFSIARLGSCGAGFLAFWRICSPWFIVAAQPSGERLT
;
A
#
# COMPACT_ATOMS: atom_id res chain seq x y z
N MET A 1 -15.60 -12.83 9.43
CA MET A 1 -14.67 -13.97 9.24
C MET A 1 -13.23 -13.43 9.27
N PRO A 2 -12.22 -14.19 9.73
CA PRO A 2 -10.82 -13.78 9.59
C PRO A 2 -10.50 -13.48 8.13
N ALA A 3 -9.76 -12.40 7.86
CA ALA A 3 -9.24 -12.13 6.53
C ALA A 3 -8.13 -13.14 6.18
N ALA A 4 -7.68 -13.13 4.92
CA ALA A 4 -6.62 -14.02 4.48
C ALA A 4 -5.37 -13.91 5.37
N PRO A 5 -4.67 -15.02 5.68
CA PRO A 5 -3.43 -14.99 6.42
C PRO A 5 -2.44 -13.96 5.85
N GLY A 6 -1.82 -13.15 6.71
CA GLY A 6 -0.93 -12.06 6.29
C GLY A 6 -1.64 -10.73 6.00
N SER A 7 -2.97 -10.65 6.13
CA SER A 7 -3.67 -9.36 6.12
C SER A 7 -3.23 -8.50 7.31
N ARG A 8 -2.91 -7.23 7.04
CA ARG A 8 -2.46 -6.25 8.03
C ARG A 8 -3.18 -4.93 7.84
N ILE A 9 -3.45 -4.24 8.94
CA ILE A 9 -3.81 -2.83 8.93
C ILE A 9 -2.70 -2.06 9.63
N TYR A 10 -2.15 -1.07 8.95
CA TYR A 10 -1.14 -0.18 9.52
C TYR A 10 -1.78 1.14 9.93
N VAL A 11 -1.59 1.53 11.18
CA VAL A 11 -1.99 2.84 11.68
C VAL A 11 -0.73 3.67 11.86
N ILE A 12 -0.60 4.77 11.11
CA ILE A 12 0.53 5.69 11.28
C ILE A 12 0.38 6.40 12.61
N GLU A 13 1.39 6.30 13.46
CA GLU A 13 1.40 6.94 14.79
C GLU A 13 2.35 8.12 14.87
N ASP A 14 3.50 8.03 14.18
CA ASP A 14 4.49 9.08 14.15
C ASP A 14 5.19 9.16 12.78
N MET A 15 5.63 10.36 12.42
CA MET A 15 6.42 10.65 11.24
C MET A 15 7.50 11.67 11.61
N ARG A 16 8.76 11.26 11.52
CA ARG A 16 9.91 12.08 11.91
C ARG A 16 10.92 12.23 10.79
N ASP A 17 11.53 13.41 10.69
CA ASP A 17 12.65 13.65 9.78
C ASP A 17 13.91 12.98 10.37
N VAL A 18 14.50 12.05 9.59
CA VAL A 18 15.70 11.29 9.94
C VAL A 18 16.84 11.56 8.96
N THR A 19 16.78 12.67 8.22
CA THR A 19 17.75 13.01 7.16
C THR A 19 19.17 13.07 7.71
N ALA A 20 19.38 13.70 8.86
CA ALA A 20 20.70 13.80 9.49
C ALA A 20 21.27 12.42 9.88
N GLU A 21 20.43 11.53 10.41
CA GLU A 21 20.84 10.18 10.80
C GLU A 21 21.11 9.29 9.59
N MET A 22 20.29 9.41 8.54
CA MET A 22 20.46 8.70 7.28
C MET A 22 21.74 9.11 6.56
N LEU A 23 22.09 10.40 6.58
CA LEU A 23 23.29 10.92 5.93
C LEU A 23 24.55 10.84 6.80
N LYS A 24 24.43 10.34 8.03
CA LYS A 24 25.56 10.19 8.96
C LYS A 24 26.66 9.30 8.35
N SER A 25 27.89 9.77 8.47
CA SER A 25 29.10 9.08 8.00
C SER A 25 29.15 8.85 6.48
N LEU A 26 28.40 9.64 5.70
CA LEU A 26 28.61 9.77 4.26
C LEU A 26 29.69 10.84 4.01
N SER A 27 30.65 10.51 3.16
CA SER A 27 31.64 11.48 2.65
C SER A 27 31.69 11.43 1.13
N ASP A 28 32.12 12.54 0.53
CA ASP A 28 32.29 12.66 -0.94
C ASP A 28 33.37 11.74 -1.50
N LYS A 29 34.15 11.10 -0.61
CA LYS A 29 35.19 10.13 -0.97
C LYS A 29 34.66 8.71 -1.16
N LEU A 30 33.41 8.44 -0.76
CA LEU A 30 32.78 7.14 -0.96
C LEU A 30 32.42 6.95 -2.43
N ASN A 31 32.73 5.78 -2.98
CA ASN A 31 32.21 5.39 -4.29
C ASN A 31 30.69 5.10 -4.21
N GLY A 32 30.03 5.01 -5.37
CA GLY A 32 28.58 4.83 -5.43
C GLY A 32 28.07 3.58 -4.71
N PHE A 33 28.80 2.46 -4.79
CA PHE A 33 28.44 1.21 -4.12
C PHE A 33 28.53 1.32 -2.60
N ALA A 34 29.67 1.81 -2.09
CA ALA A 34 29.89 2.02 -0.66
C ALA A 34 28.90 3.02 -0.06
N ARG A 35 28.50 4.05 -0.82
CA ARG A 35 27.43 4.97 -0.44
C ARG A 35 26.09 4.24 -0.26
N CYS A 36 25.70 3.39 -1.21
CA CYS A 36 24.47 2.59 -1.12
C CYS A 36 24.50 1.63 0.08
N GLU A 37 25.61 0.95 0.32
CA GLU A 37 25.74 0.06 1.48
C GLU A 37 25.65 0.82 2.81
N ARG A 38 26.27 2.00 2.89
CA ARG A 38 26.18 2.85 4.08
C ARG A 38 24.75 3.31 4.33
N LEU A 39 24.06 3.79 3.31
CA LEU A 39 22.64 4.19 3.41
C LEU A 39 21.75 3.02 3.85
N ALA A 40 21.97 1.82 3.28
CA ALA A 40 21.24 0.62 3.67
C ALA A 40 21.50 0.24 5.14
N THR A 41 22.74 0.38 5.60
CA THR A 41 23.13 0.13 6.99
C THR A 41 22.46 1.12 7.95
N ASN A 42 22.52 2.42 7.63
CA ASN A 42 21.89 3.48 8.42
C ASN A 42 20.37 3.27 8.50
N LYS A 43 19.72 2.94 7.36
CA LYS A 43 18.29 2.62 7.32
C LYS A 43 17.94 1.43 8.22
N LYS A 44 18.70 0.33 8.14
CA LYS A 44 18.47 -0.86 8.99
C LYS A 44 18.61 -0.53 10.47
N ALA A 45 19.60 0.25 10.86
CA ALA A 45 19.80 0.67 12.25
C ALA A 45 18.62 1.50 12.77
N LEU A 46 18.14 2.47 11.97
CA LEU A 46 16.98 3.30 12.33
C LEU A 46 15.69 2.49 12.46
N ILE A 47 15.46 1.53 11.54
CA ILE A 47 14.31 0.63 11.61
C ILE A 47 14.41 -0.26 12.85
N ALA A 48 15.56 -0.89 13.10
CA ALA A 48 15.74 -1.77 14.26
C ALA A 48 15.54 -1.02 15.59
N ALA A 49 16.00 0.22 15.68
CA ALA A 49 15.77 1.06 16.86
C ALA A 49 14.28 1.39 17.06
N CYS A 50 13.52 1.57 15.98
CA CYS A 50 12.10 1.87 16.03
C CYS A 50 11.25 0.63 16.34
N GLU A 51 11.55 -0.50 15.70
CA GLU A 51 10.86 -1.80 15.89
C GLU A 51 11.22 -2.50 17.21
N GLY A 52 12.07 -1.88 18.05
CA GLY A 52 12.25 -2.32 19.43
C GLY A 52 10.99 -2.15 20.30
N GLN A 53 10.03 -1.34 19.84
CA GLN A 53 8.70 -1.25 20.47
C GLN A 53 7.81 -2.41 19.97
N PRO A 54 7.10 -3.12 20.87
CA PRO A 54 6.26 -4.24 20.46
C PRO A 54 5.14 -3.75 19.52
N ASN A 55 4.76 -4.57 18.55
CA ASN A 55 3.67 -4.33 17.59
C ASN A 55 3.86 -3.15 16.64
N HIS A 56 5.09 -2.64 16.50
CA HIS A 56 5.39 -1.54 15.59
C HIS A 56 6.17 -2.02 14.37
N ARG A 57 5.75 -1.54 13.20
CA ARG A 57 6.45 -1.69 11.93
C ARG A 57 6.93 -0.32 11.48
N CYS A 58 8.23 -0.18 11.27
CA CYS A 58 8.81 1.10 10.88
C CYS A 58 9.37 1.03 9.46
N ASP A 59 9.29 2.14 8.73
CA ASP A 59 9.94 2.26 7.43
C ASP A 59 10.55 3.65 7.28
N VAL A 60 11.63 3.73 6.49
CA VAL A 60 12.30 4.97 6.14
C VAL A 60 12.11 5.22 4.65
N GLY A 61 11.34 6.26 4.32
CA GLY A 61 11.05 6.67 2.95
C GLY A 61 11.98 7.79 2.50
N ALA A 62 12.61 7.61 1.33
CA ALA A 62 13.36 8.65 0.67
C ALA A 62 12.41 9.60 -0.08
N HIS A 63 12.57 10.89 0.14
CA HIS A 63 11.78 11.95 -0.51
C HIS A 63 12.69 12.80 -1.39
N TYR A 64 12.12 13.36 -2.47
CA TYR A 64 12.84 14.21 -3.43
C TYR A 64 14.15 13.59 -3.95
N GLY A 65 14.11 12.31 -4.34
CA GLY A 65 15.29 11.61 -4.84
C GLY A 65 16.38 11.34 -3.78
N GLY A 66 16.04 11.43 -2.49
CA GLY A 66 16.98 11.24 -1.39
C GLY A 66 17.53 12.54 -0.79
N ALA A 67 16.92 13.69 -1.08
CA ALA A 67 17.27 14.95 -0.42
C ALA A 67 16.78 15.00 1.03
N SER A 68 15.67 14.32 1.35
CA SER A 68 15.19 14.14 2.71
C SER A 68 14.73 12.71 2.95
N TYR A 69 14.75 12.30 4.22
CA TYR A 69 14.35 10.97 4.66
C TYR A 69 13.42 11.10 5.85
N TYR A 70 12.28 10.43 5.79
CA TYR A 70 11.32 10.40 6.88
C TYR A 70 11.13 8.97 7.36
N LEU A 71 11.14 8.79 8.68
CA LEU A 71 10.78 7.54 9.33
C LEU A 71 9.31 7.58 9.70
N LEU A 72 8.57 6.57 9.25
CA LEU A 72 7.17 6.33 9.56
C LEU A 72 7.07 5.20 10.57
N GLN A 73 6.60 5.51 11.77
CA GLN A 73 6.24 4.52 12.79
C GLN A 73 4.76 4.15 12.61
N LYS A 74 4.50 2.85 12.45
CA LYS A 74 3.16 2.32 12.25
C LYS A 74 2.86 1.25 13.29
N LEU A 75 1.72 1.33 13.94
CA LEU A 75 1.15 0.21 14.66
C LEU A 75 0.69 -0.84 13.63
N GLU A 76 1.19 -2.06 13.74
CA GLU A 76 0.80 -3.19 12.88
C GLU A 76 -0.31 -3.99 13.55
N ILE A 77 -1.53 -3.88 13.04
CA ILE A 77 -2.66 -4.70 13.50
C ILE A 77 -2.73 -6.00 12.70
N GLU A 78 -2.62 -7.13 13.39
CA GLU A 78 -2.54 -8.46 12.79
C GLU A 78 -3.89 -9.18 12.63
N ASP A 79 -4.88 -8.88 13.47
CA ASP A 79 -6.22 -9.45 13.35
C ASP A 79 -7.14 -8.52 12.55
N VAL A 80 -7.26 -8.83 11.26
CA VAL A 80 -8.18 -8.16 10.34
C VAL A 80 -9.30 -9.11 9.97
N ARG A 81 -10.55 -8.66 10.09
CA ARG A 81 -11.72 -9.49 9.78
C ARG A 81 -12.57 -8.82 8.71
N LEU A 82 -12.97 -9.59 7.70
CA LEU A 82 -13.96 -9.15 6.73
C LEU A 82 -15.33 -9.02 7.41
N VAL A 83 -15.95 -7.85 7.27
CA VAL A 83 -17.28 -7.52 7.80
C VAL A 83 -18.31 -7.55 6.68
N TYR A 84 -17.99 -6.94 5.54
CA TYR A 84 -18.92 -6.85 4.42
C TYR A 84 -18.16 -6.75 3.10
N ALA A 85 -18.66 -7.47 2.11
CA ALA A 85 -18.28 -7.31 0.71
C ALA A 85 -19.56 -7.40 -0.14
N PRO A 86 -19.76 -6.48 -1.11
CA PRO A 86 -20.86 -6.60 -2.05
C PRO A 86 -20.66 -7.81 -2.97
N ALA A 87 -21.73 -8.26 -3.63
CA ALA A 87 -21.63 -9.30 -4.64
C ALA A 87 -20.63 -8.91 -5.73
N LEU A 88 -19.94 -9.89 -6.32
CA LEU A 88 -18.90 -9.65 -7.33
C LEU A 88 -19.41 -8.83 -8.51
N ARG A 89 -20.67 -9.04 -8.93
CA ARG A 89 -21.30 -8.28 -10.02
C ARG A 89 -21.49 -6.79 -9.69
N ILE A 90 -21.45 -6.39 -8.43
CA ILE A 90 -21.49 -4.99 -7.99
C ILE A 90 -20.06 -4.48 -7.77
N GLY A 91 -19.25 -5.24 -7.01
CA GLY A 91 -17.88 -4.84 -6.64
C GLY A 91 -16.91 -4.78 -7.82
N ASN A 92 -17.14 -5.60 -8.85
CA ASN A 92 -16.37 -5.64 -10.10
C ASN A 92 -17.28 -5.54 -11.34
N PHE A 93 -18.33 -4.73 -11.25
CA PHE A 93 -19.21 -4.44 -12.39
C PHE A 93 -18.39 -3.89 -13.58
N GLY A 94 -18.63 -4.43 -14.77
CA GLY A 94 -17.89 -4.10 -16.00
C GLY A 94 -16.55 -4.81 -16.16
N GLY A 95 -16.04 -5.46 -15.12
CA GLY A 95 -14.83 -6.27 -15.15
C GLY A 95 -13.62 -5.55 -15.77
N GLN A 96 -12.90 -6.23 -16.66
CA GLN A 96 -11.75 -5.66 -17.35
C GLN A 96 -12.14 -4.65 -18.44
N THR A 97 -13.34 -4.75 -19.01
CA THR A 97 -13.81 -3.84 -20.06
C THR A 97 -13.96 -2.42 -19.55
N ASP A 98 -14.52 -2.25 -18.35
CA ASP A 98 -14.69 -0.94 -17.73
C ASP A 98 -13.45 -0.50 -16.94
N ASN A 99 -12.41 -1.32 -16.86
CA ASN A 99 -11.18 -0.96 -16.16
C ASN A 99 -10.51 0.23 -16.87
N TRP A 100 -10.18 1.29 -16.12
CA TRP A 100 -9.67 2.56 -16.66
C TRP A 100 -10.61 3.37 -17.58
N MET A 101 -11.90 3.03 -17.63
CA MET A 101 -12.89 3.74 -18.44
C MET A 101 -13.81 4.66 -17.62
N TRP A 102 -14.33 5.69 -18.29
CA TRP A 102 -15.42 6.54 -17.84
C TRP A 102 -16.44 6.68 -18.99
N PRO A 103 -17.77 6.67 -18.74
CA PRO A 103 -18.48 6.60 -17.46
C PRO A 103 -18.33 5.25 -16.75
N ARG A 104 -18.46 5.23 -15.41
CA ARG A 104 -18.29 4.03 -14.60
C ARG A 104 -19.38 3.87 -13.56
N HIS A 105 -19.84 2.64 -13.37
CA HIS A 105 -20.96 2.28 -12.48
C HIS A 105 -20.58 1.17 -11.48
N THR A 106 -19.30 1.04 -11.16
CA THR A 106 -18.79 -0.01 -10.26
C THR A 106 -18.91 0.40 -8.78
N GLY A 107 -19.59 -0.41 -7.96
CA GLY A 107 -19.66 -0.25 -6.51
C GLY A 107 -18.44 -0.84 -5.79
N HIS A 108 -17.26 -0.30 -6.06
CA HIS A 108 -15.98 -0.86 -5.59
C HIS A 108 -15.69 -0.48 -4.13
N PHE A 109 -16.27 -1.21 -3.17
CA PHE A 109 -15.97 -1.05 -1.74
C PHE A 109 -16.09 -2.37 -0.99
N GLY A 110 -15.46 -2.44 0.18
CA GLY A 110 -15.57 -3.53 1.14
C GLY A 110 -15.20 -3.02 2.53
N PHE A 111 -15.74 -3.66 3.57
CA PHE A 111 -15.48 -3.28 4.94
C PHE A 111 -14.75 -4.39 5.68
N CYS A 112 -13.60 -4.02 6.23
CA CYS A 112 -12.88 -4.82 7.21
C CYS A 112 -12.96 -4.15 8.57
N ARG A 113 -12.77 -4.93 9.63
CA ARG A 113 -12.63 -4.45 11.01
C ARG A 113 -11.34 -4.97 11.60
N ALA A 114 -10.61 -4.06 12.23
CA ALA A 114 -9.38 -4.36 12.96
C ALA A 114 -9.71 -4.79 14.40
N TYR A 115 -8.97 -5.77 14.91
CA TYR A 115 -9.13 -6.34 16.24
C TYR A 115 -7.78 -6.36 16.96
N VAL A 116 -7.82 -6.19 18.28
CA VAL A 116 -6.66 -6.17 19.18
C VAL A 116 -6.94 -7.03 20.41
N ALA A 117 -5.91 -7.30 21.18
CA ALA A 117 -6.04 -7.92 22.50
C ALA A 117 -6.87 -7.02 23.45
N PRO A 118 -7.48 -7.58 24.51
CA PRO A 118 -8.22 -6.81 25.50
C PRO A 118 -7.41 -5.69 26.19
N ASP A 119 -6.09 -5.82 26.25
CA ASP A 119 -5.15 -4.81 26.76
C ASP A 119 -4.84 -3.70 25.73
N GLY A 120 -5.33 -3.84 24.50
CA GLY A 120 -5.10 -2.93 23.38
C GLY A 120 -3.89 -3.27 22.51
N SER A 121 -3.11 -4.30 22.84
CA SER A 121 -1.94 -4.70 22.05
C SER A 121 -2.38 -5.36 20.73
N SER A 122 -1.58 -5.18 19.67
CA SER A 122 -1.77 -6.02 18.49
C SER A 122 -1.41 -7.46 18.82
N ARG A 123 -2.17 -8.41 18.26
CA ARG A 123 -1.84 -9.83 18.25
C ARG A 123 -2.57 -10.53 17.11
N PRO A 124 -2.14 -11.74 16.71
CA PRO A 124 -2.86 -12.56 15.76
C PRO A 124 -4.31 -12.85 16.16
N TYR A 125 -5.07 -13.43 15.23
CA TYR A 125 -6.47 -13.79 15.47
C TYR A 125 -6.64 -14.63 16.74
N ALA A 126 -7.49 -14.15 17.64
CA ALA A 126 -7.99 -14.89 18.79
C ALA A 126 -9.48 -14.58 19.01
N ARG A 127 -10.23 -15.54 19.56
CA ARG A 127 -11.69 -15.41 19.72
C ARG A 127 -12.08 -14.30 20.69
N ASP A 128 -11.23 -14.04 21.67
CA ASP A 128 -11.36 -13.03 22.72
C ASP A 128 -10.81 -11.65 22.30
N ASN A 129 -10.30 -11.49 21.07
CA ASN A 129 -9.91 -10.18 20.56
C ASN A 129 -11.12 -9.23 20.52
N VAL A 130 -10.87 -7.98 20.88
CA VAL A 130 -11.86 -6.92 20.90
C VAL A 130 -11.66 -5.96 19.72
N PRO A 131 -12.71 -5.29 19.22
CA PRO A 131 -12.57 -4.30 18.16
C PRO A 131 -11.60 -3.18 18.55
N TYR A 132 -10.66 -2.88 17.66
CA TYR A 132 -9.75 -1.75 17.84
C TYR A 132 -10.52 -0.42 17.89
N ARG A 133 -10.14 0.45 18.82
CA ARG A 133 -10.71 1.80 18.95
C ARG A 133 -9.71 2.83 18.40
N PRO A 134 -9.91 3.34 17.17
CA PRO A 134 -8.99 4.31 16.59
C PRO A 134 -9.12 5.67 17.28
N LYS A 135 -8.00 6.41 17.34
CA LYS A 135 -7.98 7.80 17.85
C LYS A 135 -8.92 8.72 17.06
N ASN A 136 -9.04 8.51 15.75
CA ASN A 136 -9.90 9.27 14.84
C ASN A 136 -10.50 8.35 13.78
N TRP A 137 -11.69 8.70 13.25
CA TRP A 137 -12.30 8.04 12.10
C TRP A 137 -13.04 9.05 11.21
N LEU A 138 -13.18 8.72 9.92
CA LEU A 138 -13.88 9.57 8.96
C LEU A 138 -15.39 9.52 9.19
N ARG A 139 -16.05 10.67 9.08
CA ARG A 139 -17.51 10.77 9.07
C ARG A 139 -18.00 10.77 7.62
N ILE A 140 -19.09 10.05 7.38
CA ILE A 140 -19.71 9.99 6.06
C ILE A 140 -20.55 11.25 5.88
N ALA A 141 -20.28 11.99 4.81
CA ALA A 141 -21.14 13.10 4.41
C ALA A 141 -22.49 12.55 3.97
N VAL A 142 -23.57 13.08 4.55
CA VAL A 142 -24.96 12.72 4.17
C VAL A 142 -25.46 13.56 3.00
N GLU A 143 -24.90 14.75 2.84
CA GLU A 143 -25.15 15.61 1.69
C GLU A 143 -24.35 15.08 0.50
N GLY A 144 -25.04 14.84 -0.62
CA GLY A 144 -24.41 14.31 -1.83
C GLY A 144 -23.36 15.25 -2.41
N ALA A 145 -22.38 14.67 -3.11
CA ALA A 145 -21.40 15.48 -3.84
C ALA A 145 -22.10 16.27 -4.95
N ARG A 146 -21.88 17.59 -4.99
CA ARG A 146 -22.39 18.48 -6.02
C ARG A 146 -21.26 18.88 -6.98
N MET A 147 -21.59 19.19 -8.22
CA MET A 147 -20.62 19.56 -9.26
C MET A 147 -19.82 20.83 -8.93
N ASP A 148 -20.34 21.68 -8.04
CA ASP A 148 -19.70 22.91 -7.55
C ASP A 148 -18.85 22.73 -6.29
N ILE A 149 -18.74 21.50 -5.74
CA ILE A 149 -17.83 21.24 -4.62
C ILE A 149 -16.38 21.23 -5.12
N LEU A 150 -15.68 22.30 -4.78
CA LEU A 150 -14.35 22.65 -5.30
C LEU A 150 -13.18 21.83 -4.71
N LEU A 151 -13.39 21.03 -3.65
CA LEU A 151 -12.29 20.40 -2.91
C LEU A 151 -12.59 18.92 -2.58
N ASN A 152 -12.16 18.03 -3.46
CA ASN A 152 -11.95 16.61 -3.12
C ASN A 152 -10.49 16.43 -2.70
N PHE A 153 -10.23 16.35 -1.39
CA PHE A 153 -8.93 15.95 -0.86
C PHE A 153 -8.89 14.43 -0.69
N THR A 154 -7.94 13.79 -1.37
CA THR A 154 -7.67 12.37 -1.21
C THR A 154 -6.37 12.19 -0.42
N CYS A 155 -6.44 11.41 0.66
CA CYS A 155 -5.28 11.00 1.44
C CYS A 155 -5.02 9.52 1.19
N GLY A 156 -3.79 9.17 0.85
CA GLY A 156 -3.41 7.78 0.59
C GLY A 156 -1.91 7.63 0.38
N ALA A 157 -1.42 6.40 0.49
CA ALA A 157 -0.04 6.07 0.23
C ALA A 157 0.19 5.96 -1.29
N VAL A 158 0.79 7.00 -1.88
CA VAL A 158 1.24 6.99 -3.28
C VAL A 158 2.70 6.56 -3.32
N SER A 159 3.04 5.62 -4.21
CA SER A 159 4.37 5.01 -4.25
C SER A 159 5.38 5.74 -5.14
N TRP A 160 5.10 5.91 -6.43
CA TRP A 160 6.07 6.42 -7.41
C TRP A 160 5.48 7.50 -8.31
N THR A 161 6.24 8.57 -8.59
CA THR A 161 5.75 9.74 -9.32
C THR A 161 6.83 10.41 -10.22
N ARG A 162 6.57 11.66 -10.65
CA ARG A 162 6.94 12.31 -11.93
C ARG A 162 8.42 12.61 -12.21
N LEU A 163 9.36 12.32 -11.30
CA LEU A 163 10.76 12.78 -11.41
C LEU A 163 11.64 11.95 -12.38
N GLY A 164 11.06 11.47 -13.47
CA GLY A 164 11.79 10.75 -14.52
C GLY A 164 12.54 11.70 -15.46
N THR A 165 13.75 11.33 -15.86
CA THR A 165 14.49 12.03 -16.91
C THR A 165 13.88 11.71 -18.29
N PRO A 166 14.05 12.59 -19.30
CA PRO A 166 13.56 12.31 -20.66
C PRO A 166 14.04 10.96 -21.21
N PHE A 167 15.30 10.60 -20.94
CA PHE A 167 15.86 9.31 -21.32
C PHE A 167 15.15 8.12 -20.64
N SER A 168 14.89 8.22 -19.33
CA SER A 168 14.17 7.17 -18.60
C SER A 168 12.74 6.97 -19.11
N ILE A 169 12.07 8.07 -19.48
CA ILE A 169 10.72 8.05 -20.05
C ILE A 169 10.74 7.43 -21.45
N ALA A 170 11.69 7.84 -22.30
CA ALA A 170 11.85 7.27 -23.64
C ALA A 170 12.12 5.76 -23.58
N ARG A 171 13.00 5.30 -22.69
CA ARG A 171 13.30 3.88 -22.49
C ARG A 171 12.11 3.08 -21.98
N LEU A 172 11.31 3.68 -21.08
CA LEU A 172 10.06 3.07 -20.62
C LEU A 172 9.10 2.87 -21.80
N GLY A 173 8.95 3.86 -22.66
CA GLY A 173 8.08 3.81 -23.84
C GLY A 173 8.57 2.85 -24.93
N SER A 174 9.88 2.84 -25.22
CA SER A 174 10.43 2.09 -26.36
C SER A 174 10.68 0.60 -26.09
N CYS A 175 11.02 0.22 -24.86
CA CYS A 175 11.37 -1.18 -24.56
C CYS A 175 10.68 -1.73 -23.31
N GLY A 176 10.55 -0.93 -22.24
CA GLY A 176 10.07 -1.43 -20.95
C GLY A 176 8.60 -1.83 -20.97
N ALA A 177 7.72 -0.86 -21.25
CA ALA A 177 6.28 -1.04 -21.15
C ALA A 177 5.75 -2.03 -22.20
N GLY A 178 6.21 -1.94 -23.45
CA GLY A 178 5.77 -2.82 -24.54
C GLY A 178 6.09 -4.30 -24.27
N PHE A 179 7.31 -4.60 -23.81
CA PHE A 179 7.71 -5.98 -23.48
C PHE A 179 6.89 -6.56 -22.32
N LEU A 180 6.73 -5.80 -21.24
CA LEU A 180 5.93 -6.19 -20.09
C LEU A 180 4.45 -6.38 -20.46
N ALA A 181 3.90 -5.52 -21.31
CA ALA A 181 2.53 -5.63 -21.80
C ALA A 181 2.34 -6.90 -22.63
N PHE A 182 3.24 -7.18 -23.57
CA PHE A 182 3.19 -8.41 -24.37
C PHE A 182 3.16 -9.65 -23.48
N TRP A 183 4.07 -9.72 -22.50
CA TRP A 183 4.12 -10.87 -21.59
C TRP A 183 2.83 -10.99 -20.76
N ARG A 184 2.32 -9.88 -20.20
CA ARG A 184 1.07 -9.87 -19.43
C ARG A 184 -0.19 -10.14 -20.26
N ILE A 185 -0.16 -9.90 -21.57
CA ILE A 185 -1.25 -10.28 -22.49
C ILE A 185 -1.17 -11.78 -22.76
N CYS A 186 0.02 -12.31 -23.08
CA CYS A 186 0.19 -13.70 -23.47
C CYS A 186 0.03 -14.69 -22.31
N SER A 187 0.50 -14.39 -21.10
CA SER A 187 0.47 -15.34 -19.97
C SER A 187 -0.95 -15.78 -19.56
N PRO A 188 -1.97 -14.90 -19.45
CA PRO A 188 -3.33 -15.30 -19.13
C PRO A 188 -3.96 -16.22 -20.17
N TRP A 189 -3.60 -16.13 -21.46
CA TRP A 189 -4.12 -17.03 -22.49
C TRP A 189 -3.72 -18.49 -22.22
N PHE A 190 -2.50 -18.72 -21.76
CA PHE A 190 -2.06 -20.06 -21.35
C PHE A 190 -2.83 -20.58 -20.14
N ILE A 191 -3.15 -19.71 -19.19
CA ILE A 191 -3.91 -20.08 -17.98
C ILE A 191 -5.36 -20.43 -18.34
N VAL A 192 -6.03 -19.60 -19.14
CA VAL A 192 -7.41 -19.82 -19.57
C VAL A 192 -7.52 -21.06 -20.47
N ALA A 193 -6.58 -21.26 -21.40
CA ALA A 193 -6.56 -22.43 -22.28
C ALA A 193 -6.30 -23.75 -21.52
N ALA A 194 -5.65 -23.69 -20.36
CA ALA A 194 -5.36 -24.85 -19.51
C ALA A 194 -6.49 -25.17 -18.51
N GLN A 195 -7.50 -24.30 -18.34
CA GLN A 195 -8.62 -24.57 -17.45
C GLN A 195 -9.64 -25.50 -18.14
N PRO A 196 -10.02 -26.64 -17.53
CA PRO A 196 -11.02 -27.54 -18.09
C PRO A 196 -12.39 -26.86 -18.15
N SER A 197 -13.13 -27.11 -19.23
CA SER A 197 -14.38 -26.45 -19.62
C SER A 197 -15.63 -26.80 -18.77
N GLY A 198 -15.43 -27.17 -17.50
CA GLY A 198 -16.44 -27.85 -16.67
C GLY A 198 -17.13 -27.05 -15.56
N GLU A 199 -16.63 -25.88 -15.15
CA GLU A 199 -17.29 -25.09 -14.09
C GLU A 199 -18.04 -23.88 -14.66
N ARG A 200 -19.12 -24.18 -15.39
CA ARG A 200 -20.22 -23.23 -15.58
C ARG A 200 -21.10 -23.32 -14.33
N LEU A 201 -20.83 -22.47 -13.35
CA LEU A 201 -21.58 -22.38 -12.10
C LEU A 201 -23.08 -22.16 -12.39
N THR A 202 -23.92 -23.10 -11.92
CA THR A 202 -25.33 -22.89 -11.57
C THR A 202 -25.44 -21.91 -10.41
#